data_AF-A0A5E4V3V0-F1
#
_entry.id   AF-A0A5E4V3V0-F1
#
_cell.length_a   1.000
_cell.length_b   1.000
_cell.length_c   1.000
_cell.angle_alpha   90.00
_cell.angle_beta   90.00
_cell.angle_gamma   90.00
#
_symmetry.space_group_name_H-M   'P 1'
#
loop_
_entity.id
_entity.type
_entity.pdbx_description
1 polymer ?
#
loop_
_entity_poly.entity_id
_entity_poly.type
_entity_poly.pdbx_seq_one_letter_code
_entity_poly.pdbx_strand_id
1 'polypeptide(L)' 'MINLNETYRGCRILIEICGQAETWAITISVNPLDGVELIEPLGSRNMKLPKSEPLDLIVRELLREIRLAIDSDIVDP' A
#
# COMPACT_ATOMS: atom_id res chain seq x y z
N MET A 1 -12.76 0.95 -10.59
CA MET A 1 -11.66 1.61 -9.86
C MET A 1 -11.87 1.32 -8.38
N ILE A 2 -10.85 0.81 -7.70
CA ILE A 2 -10.86 0.62 -6.25
C ILE A 2 -9.96 1.69 -5.63
N ASN A 3 -10.42 2.30 -4.55
CA ASN A 3 -9.62 3.21 -3.75
C ASN A 3 -9.74 2.79 -2.29
N LEU A 4 -8.60 2.51 -1.68
CA LEU A 4 -8.48 2.01 -0.32
C LEU A 4 -7.69 3.03 0.48
N ASN A 5 -8.24 3.46 1.61
CA ASN A 5 -7.63 4.45 2.48
C ASN A 5 -7.77 3.96 3.91
N GLU A 6 -6.65 3.62 4.53
CA GLU A 6 -6.58 3.09 5.89
C GLU A 6 -5.47 3.78 6.67
N THR A 7 -5.59 3.80 7.99
CA THR A 7 -4.50 4.19 8.89
C THR A 7 -4.01 2.97 9.66
N TYR A 8 -2.70 2.73 9.63
CA TYR A 8 -2.04 1.65 10.35
C TYR A 8 -0.79 2.19 11.06
N ARG A 9 -0.70 2.00 12.38
CA ARG A 9 0.40 2.50 13.24
C ARG A 9 0.78 3.96 12.97
N GLY A 10 -0.23 4.83 12.83
CA GLY A 10 -0.02 6.26 12.55
C GLY A 10 0.50 6.55 11.14
N CYS A 11 0.57 5.58 10.25
CA CYS A 11 0.80 5.78 8.82
C CYS A 11 -0.53 5.68 8.05
N ARG A 12 -0.78 6.63 7.16
CA ARG A 12 -1.87 6.57 6.20
C ARG A 12 -1.44 5.78 4.98
N ILE A 13 -2.16 4.70 4.70
CA ILE A 13 -1.99 3.85 3.53
C ILE A 13 -3.08 4.20 2.52
N LEU A 14 -2.67 4.52 1.30
CA LEU A 14 -3.53 4.75 0.16
C LEU A 14 -3.19 3.72 -0.92
N ILE A 15 -4.20 2.99 -1.41
CA ILE A 15 -4.07 2.03 -2.51
C ILE A 15 -5.13 2.35 -3.55
N GLU A 16 -4.69 2.69 -4.75
CA GLU A 16 -5.55 2.94 -5.90
C GLU A 16 -5.34 1.84 -6.92
N ILE A 17 -6.43 1.18 -7.34
CA ILE A 17 -6.38 0.13 -8.36
C ILE A 17 -7.31 0.49 -9.52
N CYS A 18 -6.68 0.74 -10.67
CA CYS A 18 -7.33 1.07 -11.92
C CYS A 18 -7.24 -0.10 -12.89
N GLY A 19 -8.39 -0.65 -13.28
CA GLY A 19 -8.44 -1.67 -14.33
C GLY A 19 -8.15 -1.06 -15.69
N GLN A 20 -7.10 -1.53 -16.34
CA GLN A 20 -6.81 -1.28 -17.76
C GLN A 20 -7.33 -2.47 -18.60
N ALA A 21 -6.99 -2.58 -19.88
CA ALA A 21 -7.48 -3.67 -20.74
C ALA A 21 -7.14 -5.05 -20.13
N GLU A 22 -5.86 -5.35 -19.98
CA GLU A 22 -5.37 -6.66 -19.54
C GLU A 22 -4.68 -6.63 -18.17
N THR A 23 -4.51 -5.45 -17.59
CA THR A 23 -3.74 -5.24 -16.36
C THR A 23 -4.50 -4.42 -15.32
N TRP A 24 -4.07 -4.55 -14.07
CA TRP A 24 -4.35 -3.67 -12.96
C TRP A 24 -3.18 -2.68 -12.83
N ALA A 25 -3.45 -1.40 -13.03
CA ALA A 25 -2.53 -0.34 -12.64
C ALA A 25 -2.79 -0.02 -11.16
N ILE A 26 -1.78 -0.22 -10.33
CA ILE A 26 -1.87 -0.09 -8.89
C ILE A 26 -0.90 0.99 -8.43
N THR A 27 -1.41 1.94 -7.66
CA THR A 27 -0.64 3.00 -7.02
C THR A 27 -0.80 2.87 -5.51
N ILE A 28 0.32 2.75 -4.80
CA ILE A 28 0.37 2.62 -3.35
C ILE A 28 1.12 3.84 -2.83
N SER A 29 0.58 4.52 -1.83
CA SER A 29 1.24 5.62 -1.15
C SER A 29 1.12 5.42 0.36
N VAL A 30 2.25 5.47 1.06
CA VAL A 30 2.28 5.42 2.53
C VAL A 30 2.83 6.73 3.04
N ASN A 31 2.02 7.44 3.83
CA ASN A 31 2.38 8.74 4.40
C ASN A 31 2.31 8.65 5.93
N PRO A 32 3.39 8.88 6.67
CA PRO A 32 3.31 9.02 8.12
C PRO A 32 2.41 10.21 8.48
N LEU A 33 1.62 10.06 9.55
CA LEU A 33 0.84 11.13 10.15
C LEU A 33 1.63 11.76 11.31
N ASP A 34 1.23 12.96 11.73
CA ASP A 34 1.93 13.77 12.73
C ASP A 34 2.36 12.93 13.96
N GLY A 35 3.66 12.96 14.25
CA GLY A 35 4.28 12.25 15.38
C GLY A 35 4.87 10.87 15.05
N VAL A 36 4.77 10.40 13.80
CA VAL A 36 5.47 9.19 13.33
C VAL A 36 6.58 9.57 12.35
N GLU A 37 7.82 9.18 12.66
CA GLU A 37 8.91 9.22 11.70
C GLU A 37 9.21 7.79 11.24
N LEU A 38 9.13 7.54 9.94
CA LEU A 38 9.63 6.32 9.33
C LEU A 38 11.13 6.48 9.08
N ILE A 39 11.92 5.44 9.36
CA ILE A 39 13.37 5.44 9.10
C ILE A 39 13.64 5.68 7.61
N GLU A 40 12.83 5.06 6.74
CA GLU A 40 12.84 5.29 5.30
C GLU A 40 11.43 5.64 4.80
N PRO A 41 11.29 6.58 3.84
CA PRO A 41 10.02 6.81 3.20
C PRO A 41 9.66 5.57 2.36
N LEU A 42 8.65 4.83 2.79
CA LEU A 42 8.04 3.75 2.00
C LEU A 42 7.60 4.22 0.60
N GLY A 43 7.34 5.52 0.45
CA GLY A 43 7.20 6.20 -0.82
C GLY A 43 5.93 5.80 -1.60
N SER A 44 5.85 6.27 -2.85
CA SER A 44 4.79 5.86 -3.77
C SER A 44 5.28 4.72 -4.66
N ARG A 45 4.64 3.54 -4.60
CA ARG A 45 4.93 2.39 -5.45
C ARG A 45 3.87 2.27 -6.54
N ASN A 46 4.31 2.31 -7.80
CA ASN A 46 3.45 2.03 -8.95
C ASN A 46 3.78 0.64 -9.51
N MET A 47 2.76 -0.19 -9.71
CA MET A 47 2.92 -1.52 -10.28
C MET A 47 1.82 -1.84 -11.30
N LYS A 48 2.12 -2.75 -12.22
CA LYS A 48 1.18 -3.29 -13.19
C LYS A 48 1.11 -4.79 -13.02
N LEU A 49 -0.06 -5.30 -12.65
CA LEU A 49 -0.31 -6.74 -12.51
C LEU A 49 -1.24 -7.24 -13.61
N PRO A 50 -1.05 -8.45 -14.16
CA PRO A 50 -2.02 -9.04 -15.07
C PRO A 50 -3.34 -9.33 -14.34
N LYS A 51 -4.46 -9.33 -15.06
CA LYS A 51 -5.78 -9.70 -14.52
C LYS A 51 -5.98 -11.21 -14.32
N SER A 52 -4.89 -11.99 -14.25
CA SER A 52 -4.94 -13.42 -13.98
C SER A 52 -5.33 -13.71 -12.53
N GLU A 53 -5.05 -12.78 -11.61
CA GLU A 53 -5.37 -12.93 -10.20
C GLU A 53 -6.62 -12.13 -9.79
N PRO A 54 -7.41 -12.67 -8.85
CA PRO A 54 -8.60 -11.99 -8.37
C PRO A 54 -8.22 -10.77 -7.52
N LEU A 55 -8.96 -9.68 -7.72
CA LEU A 55 -8.62 -8.36 -7.19
C LEU A 55 -8.63 -8.29 -5.66
N ASP A 56 -9.46 -9.09 -5.01
CA ASP A 56 -9.51 -9.20 -3.55
C ASP A 56 -8.26 -9.85 -2.98
N LEU A 57 -7.68 -10.83 -3.67
CA LEU A 57 -6.39 -11.43 -3.28
C LEU A 57 -5.26 -10.41 -3.39
N ILE A 58 -5.19 -9.70 -4.53
CA ILE A 58 -4.22 -8.62 -4.75
C ILE A 58 -4.28 -7.58 -3.63
N VAL A 59 -5.48 -7.11 -3.29
CA VAL A 59 -5.66 -6.11 -2.22
C VAL A 59 -5.18 -6.63 -0.86
N ARG A 60 -5.51 -7.87 -0.51
CA ARG A 60 -5.12 -8.48 0.77
C ARG A 60 -3.61 -8.62 0.91
N GLU A 61 -2.94 -9.12 -0.12
CA GLU A 61 -1.49 -9.30 -0.10
C GLU A 61 -0.76 -7.96 -0.09
N LEU A 62 -1.22 -6.96 -0.86
CA LEU A 62 -0.65 -5.62 -0.82
C LEU A 62 -0.76 -4.98 0.57
N LEU A 63 -1.93 -5.04 1.21
CA LEU A 63 -2.09 -4.54 2.57
C LEU A 63 -1.18 -5.26 3.56
N ARG A 64 -1.03 -6.59 3.41
CA ARG A 64 -0.16 -7.39 4.26
C ARG A 64 1.30 -6.96 4.11
N GLU A 65 1.80 -6.84 2.89
CA GLU A 65 3.19 -6.39 2.62
C GLU A 65 3.45 -5.00 3.18
N ILE A 66 2.55 -4.05 2.92
CA ILE A 66 2.70 -2.67 3.41
C ILE A 66 2.75 -2.63 4.93
N ARG A 67 1.86 -3.37 5.61
CA ARG A 67 1.84 -3.43 7.08
C ARG A 67 3.12 -4.05 7.64
N LEU A 68 3.64 -5.11 7.02
CA LEU A 68 4.91 -5.71 7.42
C LEU A 68 6.08 -4.74 7.23
N ALA A 69 6.08 -3.96 6.15
CA ALA A 69 7.10 -2.94 5.93
C ALA A 69 7.01 -1.82 6.99
N ILE A 70 5.81 -1.33 7.29
CA ILE A 70 5.59 -0.37 8.40
C ILE A 70 6.05 -0.96 9.74
N ASP A 71 5.69 -2.22 10.04
CA ASP A 71 6.08 -2.88 11.29
C ASP A 71 7.61 -3.08 11.39
N SER A 72 8.30 -3.31 10.26
CA SER A 72 9.75 -3.47 10.21
C SER A 72 10.51 -2.13 10.28
N ASP A 73 9.89 -1.04 9.82
CA ASP A 73 10.49 0.30 9.79
C ASP A 73 10.17 1.12 11.04
N ILE A 74 9.21 0.72 11.86
CA ILE A 74 8.97 1.37 13.15
C ILE A 74 10.01 0.87 14.16
N VAL A 75 10.92 1.75 14.56
CA VAL A 75 11.76 1.54 15.74
C VAL A 75 10.87 1.75 16.97
N ASP A 76 10.58 0.67 17.71
CA ASP A 76 9.96 0.79 19.04
C ASP A 76 10.96 1.53 19.97
N PRO A 77 10.53 2.59 20.70
CA PRO A 77 11.39 3.37 21.59
C PRO A 77 11.94 2.61 22.80
#